data_AF-A0A167E839-F1
#
_entry.id   AF-A0A167E839-F1
#
_cell.length_a   1.000
_cell.length_b   1.000
_cell.length_c   1.000
_cell.angle_alpha   90.00
_cell.angle_beta   90.00
_cell.angle_gamma   90.00
#
_symmetry.space_group_name_H-M   'P 1'
#
loop_
_entity.id
_entity.type
_entity.pdbx_description
1 polymer ?
#
loop_
_entity_poly.entity_id
_entity_poly.type
_entity_poly.pdbx_seq_one_letter_code
_entity_poly.pdbx_strand_id
1 'polypeptide(L)'
;MYGDIANKLIQDAKLTQMLETLPLYQEELVRSIVREVRDLHRDTEAVLARYGGELPTQDRKVACWIFVQHLCMRRNKRCLLAYQRLRSTRLDAMAWNDVDTMDQEVLNNLNPNEQDYLRDYSELLVDYKGEWVDVDLTGSLEPPRDLFIDVRVLKDAGEIQTEYG
;
A
#
# COMPACT_ATOMS: atom_id res chain seq x y z
N MET A 1 0.88 -13.61 -22.14
CA MET A 1 0.06 -12.52 -22.74
C MET A 1 0.28 -11.24 -21.93
N TYR A 2 -0.03 -10.06 -22.50
CA TYR A 2 0.12 -8.81 -21.78
C TYR A 2 -0.78 -8.76 -20.53
N GLY A 3 -0.24 -8.29 -19.41
CA GLY A 3 -0.98 -8.12 -18.16
C GLY A 3 -1.23 -9.39 -17.34
N ASP A 4 -0.68 -10.54 -17.72
CA ASP A 4 -0.79 -11.78 -16.91
C ASP A 4 -0.07 -11.64 -15.56
N ILE A 5 1.08 -10.97 -15.55
CA ILE A 5 1.86 -10.71 -14.32
C ILE A 5 1.07 -9.80 -13.38
N ALA A 6 0.39 -8.79 -13.92
CA ALA A 6 -0.47 -7.91 -13.16
C ALA A 6 -1.66 -8.64 -12.54
N ASN A 7 -2.24 -9.65 -13.22
CA ASN A 7 -3.29 -10.48 -12.64
C ASN A 7 -2.78 -11.33 -11.47
N LYS A 8 -1.56 -11.89 -11.57
CA LYS A 8 -0.92 -12.62 -10.46
C LYS A 8 -0.73 -11.73 -9.22
N LEU A 9 -0.25 -10.49 -9.41
CA LEU A 9 -0.11 -9.52 -8.33
C LEU A 9 -1.45 -9.22 -7.63
N ILE A 10 -2.54 -9.12 -8.39
CA ILE A 10 -3.87 -8.88 -7.82
C ILE A 10 -4.43 -10.11 -7.10
N GLN A 11 -4.14 -11.32 -7.58
CA GLN A 11 -4.53 -12.54 -6.86
C GLN A 11 -3.82 -12.60 -5.50
N ASP A 12 -2.54 -12.29 -5.47
CA ASP A 12 -1.77 -12.18 -4.23
C ASP A 12 -2.33 -11.07 -3.30
N ALA A 13 -2.67 -9.90 -3.84
CA ALA A 13 -3.31 -8.83 -3.10
C ALA A 13 -4.63 -9.29 -2.45
N LYS A 14 -5.42 -10.10 -3.17
CA LYS A 14 -6.67 -10.66 -2.64
C LYS A 14 -6.42 -11.64 -1.49
N LEU A 15 -5.35 -12.43 -1.56
CA LEU A 15 -4.96 -13.31 -0.45
C LEU A 15 -4.54 -12.49 0.77
N THR A 16 -3.79 -11.40 0.55
CA THR A 16 -3.38 -10.47 1.61
C THR A 16 -4.57 -9.88 2.38
N GLN A 17 -5.72 -9.66 1.72
CA GLN A 17 -6.92 -9.18 2.42
C GLN A 17 -7.44 -10.15 3.49
N MET A 18 -7.18 -11.45 3.33
CA MET A 18 -7.61 -12.49 4.26
C MET A 18 -6.61 -12.69 5.42
N LEU A 19 -5.42 -12.10 5.32
CA LEU A 19 -4.39 -12.18 6.34
C LEU A 19 -4.54 -11.00 7.33
N GLU A 20 -4.19 -11.27 8.58
CA GLU A 20 -4.13 -10.26 9.64
C GLU A 20 -2.87 -9.40 9.48
N THR A 21 -1.73 -10.02 9.22
CA THR A 21 -0.44 -9.35 9.02
C THR A 21 -0.11 -9.11 7.55
N LEU A 22 0.68 -8.08 7.28
CA LEU A 22 1.16 -7.78 5.94
C LEU A 22 2.26 -8.77 5.53
N PRO A 23 2.11 -9.49 4.39
CA PRO A 23 3.16 -10.32 3.86
C PRO A 23 4.26 -9.49 3.21
N LEU A 24 5.38 -10.16 2.90
CA LEU A 24 6.53 -9.57 2.21
C LEU A 24 6.12 -8.85 0.91
N TYR A 25 6.62 -7.63 0.73
CA TYR A 25 6.38 -6.84 -0.47
C TYR A 25 6.89 -7.56 -1.74
N GLN A 26 6.02 -7.79 -2.73
CA GLN A 26 6.37 -8.49 -3.97
C GLN A 26 7.09 -7.57 -4.96
N GLU A 27 8.34 -7.22 -4.64
CA GLU A 27 9.13 -6.29 -5.45
C GLU A 27 9.41 -6.81 -6.87
N GLU A 28 9.65 -8.11 -7.02
CA GLU A 28 9.95 -8.71 -8.32
C GLU A 28 8.76 -8.60 -9.30
N LEU A 29 7.55 -8.86 -8.81
CA LEU A 29 6.33 -8.73 -9.62
C LEU A 29 6.11 -7.27 -10.03
N VAL A 30 6.22 -6.34 -9.09
CA VAL A 30 6.07 -4.90 -9.36
C VAL A 30 7.12 -4.43 -10.36
N ARG A 31 8.40 -4.76 -10.17
CA ARG A 31 9.49 -4.42 -11.11
C ARG A 31 9.22 -5.00 -12.50
N SER A 32 8.73 -6.24 -12.59
CA SER A 32 8.41 -6.89 -13.86
C SER A 32 7.27 -6.19 -14.60
N ILE A 33 6.19 -5.81 -13.91
CA ILE A 33 5.07 -5.06 -14.49
C ILE A 33 5.53 -3.66 -14.94
N VAL A 34 6.38 -2.98 -14.16
CA VAL A 34 6.93 -1.67 -14.53
C VAL A 34 7.81 -1.77 -15.77
N ARG A 35 8.64 -2.81 -15.90
CA ARG A 35 9.41 -3.08 -17.11
C ARG A 35 8.50 -3.31 -18.31
N GLU A 36 7.48 -4.17 -18.17
CA GLU A 36 6.48 -4.42 -19.23
C GLU A 36 5.83 -3.10 -19.69
N VAL A 37 5.39 -2.24 -18.76
CA VAL A 37 4.79 -0.93 -19.12
C VAL A 37 5.78 -0.04 -19.85
N ARG A 38 7.06 0.00 -19.44
CA ARG A 38 8.10 0.78 -20.11
C ARG A 38 8.40 0.27 -21.51
N ASP A 39 8.46 -1.05 -21.69
CA ASP A 39 8.66 -1.67 -23.00
C ASP A 39 7.48 -1.37 -23.93
N LEU A 40 6.24 -1.54 -23.46
CA LEU A 40 5.04 -1.19 -24.22
C LEU A 40 5.00 0.30 -24.60
N HIS A 41 5.40 1.18 -23.69
CA HIS A 41 5.47 2.61 -23.95
C HIS A 41 6.53 2.92 -25.02
N ARG A 42 7.74 2.35 -24.90
CA ARG A 42 8.82 2.52 -25.89
C ARG A 42 8.40 2.05 -27.28
N ASP A 43 7.74 0.90 -27.37
CA ASP A 43 7.28 0.34 -28.64
C ASP A 43 6.19 1.23 -29.26
N THR A 44 5.29 1.75 -28.43
CA THR A 44 4.24 2.69 -28.87
C THR A 44 4.83 4.00 -29.38
N GLU A 45 5.80 4.58 -28.66
CA GLU A 45 6.53 5.79 -29.06
C GLU A 45 7.31 5.59 -30.36
N ALA A 46 8.00 4.45 -30.51
CA ALA A 46 8.77 4.15 -31.71
C ALA A 46 7.90 4.04 -32.97
N VAL A 47 6.67 3.56 -32.83
CA VAL A 47 5.69 3.54 -33.93
C VAL A 47 5.13 4.92 -34.17
N LEU A 48 4.75 5.66 -33.12
CA LEU A 48 4.17 7.00 -33.22
C LEU A 48 5.15 8.01 -33.84
N ALA A 49 6.45 7.88 -33.55
CA ALA A 49 7.50 8.70 -34.14
C ALA A 49 7.56 8.61 -35.68
N ARG A 50 7.17 7.47 -36.26
CA ARG A 50 7.10 7.29 -37.73
C ARG A 50 5.99 8.11 -38.38
N TYR A 51 4.98 8.48 -37.59
CA TYR A 51 3.82 9.27 -38.02
C TYR A 51 3.87 10.71 -37.50
N GLY A 52 5.05 11.20 -37.11
CA GLY A 52 5.23 12.59 -36.68
C GLY A 52 4.64 12.91 -35.31
N GLY A 53 4.38 11.89 -34.47
CA GLY A 53 3.78 12.10 -33.14
C GLY A 53 2.25 12.08 -33.12
N GLU A 54 1.60 11.99 -34.28
CA GLU A 54 0.14 11.96 -34.40
C GLU A 54 -0.41 10.54 -34.58
N LEU A 55 -1.65 10.33 -34.13
CA LEU A 55 -2.30 9.03 -34.30
C LEU A 55 -2.55 8.76 -35.80
N PRO A 56 -2.10 7.61 -36.33
CA PRO A 56 -2.25 7.29 -37.75
C PRO A 56 -3.69 6.94 -38.10
N THR A 57 -4.50 7.97 -38.36
CA THR A 57 -5.94 7.84 -38.65
C THR A 57 -6.20 7.14 -39.99
N GLN A 58 -5.26 7.23 -40.93
CA GLN A 58 -5.32 6.55 -42.22
C GLN A 58 -5.04 5.04 -42.09
N ASP A 59 -4.05 4.67 -41.27
CA ASP A 59 -3.68 3.26 -41.03
C ASP A 59 -4.40 2.70 -39.80
N ARG A 60 -5.67 2.31 -40.00
CA ARG A 60 -6.54 1.76 -38.93
C ARG A 60 -5.93 0.59 -38.17
N LYS A 61 -5.09 -0.23 -38.82
CA LYS A 61 -4.41 -1.37 -38.18
C LYS A 61 -3.41 -0.90 -37.11
N VAL A 62 -2.63 0.13 -37.43
CA VAL A 62 -1.63 0.71 -36.52
C VAL A 62 -2.32 1.47 -35.40
N ALA A 63 -3.35 2.26 -35.71
CA ALA A 63 -4.15 2.94 -34.69
C ALA A 63 -4.78 1.95 -33.69
N CYS A 64 -5.34 0.84 -34.18
CA CYS A 64 -5.90 -0.21 -33.32
C CYS A 64 -4.81 -0.86 -32.44
N TRP A 65 -3.63 -1.15 -33.01
CA TRP A 65 -2.51 -1.69 -32.24
C TRP A 65 -2.06 -0.74 -31.13
N ILE A 66 -1.85 0.54 -31.43
CA ILE A 66 -1.50 1.58 -30.43
C ILE A 66 -2.56 1.65 -29.32
N PHE A 67 -3.84 1.62 -29.71
CA PHE A 67 -4.94 1.65 -28.76
C PHE A 67 -4.93 0.45 -27.81
N VAL A 68 -4.72 -0.76 -28.33
CA VAL A 68 -4.58 -1.98 -27.51
C VAL A 68 -3.40 -1.86 -26.55
N GLN A 69 -2.24 -1.39 -27.01
CA GLN A 69 -1.07 -1.20 -26.14
C GLN A 69 -1.34 -0.18 -25.04
N HIS A 70 -2.02 0.92 -25.37
CA HIS A 70 -2.45 1.91 -24.39
C HIS A 70 -3.40 1.33 -23.33
N LEU A 71 -4.36 0.50 -23.74
CA LEU A 71 -5.25 -0.19 -22.80
C LEU A 71 -4.48 -1.16 -21.89
N CYS A 72 -3.51 -1.91 -22.43
CA CYS A 72 -2.65 -2.79 -21.66
C CYS A 72 -1.83 -2.01 -20.61
N MET A 73 -1.22 -0.89 -20.98
CA MET A 73 -0.50 -0.02 -20.02
C MET A 73 -1.42 0.50 -18.92
N ARG A 74 -2.63 0.97 -19.27
CA ARG A 74 -3.62 1.43 -18.28
C ARG A 74 -4.09 0.32 -17.35
N ARG A 75 -4.23 -0.91 -17.87
CA ARG A 75 -4.58 -2.09 -17.07
C ARG A 75 -3.49 -2.38 -16.04
N ASN A 76 -2.23 -2.41 -16.46
CA ASN A 76 -1.08 -2.61 -15.56
C ASN A 76 -0.99 -1.52 -14.50
N LYS A 77 -1.13 -0.24 -14.88
CA LYS A 77 -1.17 0.88 -13.92
C LYS A 77 -2.29 0.71 -12.89
N ARG A 78 -3.50 0.32 -13.32
CA ARG A 78 -4.63 0.09 -12.40
C ARG A 78 -4.33 -1.01 -11.40
N CYS A 79 -3.71 -2.12 -11.83
CA CYS A 79 -3.36 -3.22 -10.95
C CYS A 79 -2.29 -2.81 -9.93
N LEU A 80 -1.25 -2.08 -10.35
CA LEU A 80 -0.21 -1.56 -9.45
C LEU A 80 -0.79 -0.63 -8.37
N LEU A 81 -1.65 0.32 -8.78
CA LEU A 81 -2.28 1.24 -7.83
C LEU A 81 -3.23 0.53 -6.86
N ALA A 82 -3.97 -0.49 -7.33
CA ALA A 82 -4.84 -1.26 -6.45
C ALA A 82 -4.05 -2.02 -5.38
N TYR A 83 -2.92 -2.64 -5.76
CA TYR A 83 -2.01 -3.30 -4.82
C TYR A 83 -1.44 -2.30 -3.79
N GLN A 84 -0.91 -1.17 -4.26
CA GLN A 84 -0.35 -0.15 -3.37
C GLN A 84 -1.40 0.48 -2.45
N ARG A 85 -2.63 0.69 -2.94
CA ARG A 85 -3.73 1.22 -2.13
C ARG A 85 -4.11 0.25 -1.01
N LEU A 86 -4.17 -1.05 -1.30
CA LEU A 86 -4.46 -2.05 -0.28
C LEU A 86 -3.40 -2.02 0.83
N ARG A 87 -2.12 -1.99 0.46
CA ARG A 87 -1.02 -1.98 1.43
C ARG A 87 -0.98 -0.69 2.24
N SER A 88 -1.08 0.48 1.61
CA SER A 88 -1.17 1.76 2.33
C SER A 88 -2.34 1.80 3.30
N THR A 89 -3.53 1.33 2.92
CA THR A 89 -4.68 1.27 3.84
C THR A 89 -4.39 0.40 5.08
N ARG A 90 -3.62 -0.68 4.93
CA ARG A 90 -3.18 -1.51 6.06
C ARG A 90 -2.11 -0.82 6.91
N LEU A 91 -1.16 -0.11 6.29
CA LEU A 91 -0.15 0.68 7.01
C LEU A 91 -0.80 1.81 7.82
N ASP A 92 -1.77 2.51 7.23
CA ASP A 92 -2.54 3.54 7.92
C ASP A 92 -3.22 2.93 9.15
N ALA A 93 -3.93 1.81 8.98
CA ALA A 93 -4.57 1.11 10.10
C ALA A 93 -3.57 0.64 11.18
N MET A 94 -2.35 0.24 10.79
CA MET A 94 -1.29 -0.10 11.76
C MET A 94 -0.83 1.13 12.55
N ALA A 95 -0.68 2.29 11.89
CA ALA A 95 -0.29 3.52 12.57
C ALA A 95 -1.33 4.01 13.58
N TRP A 96 -2.62 3.74 13.35
CA TRP A 96 -3.70 4.09 14.27
C TRP A 96 -3.90 3.12 15.45
N ASN A 97 -3.43 1.87 15.37
CA ASN A 97 -3.63 0.86 16.41
C ASN A 97 -2.47 0.77 17.43
N ASP A 98 -1.72 1.86 17.59
CA ASP A 98 -0.51 2.04 18.39
C ASP A 98 0.71 1.19 18.01
N VAL A 99 1.85 1.89 17.94
CA VAL A 99 3.14 1.47 17.35
C VAL A 99 4.00 0.63 18.31
N ASP A 100 3.70 0.65 19.62
CA ASP A 100 4.60 0.14 20.66
C ASP A 100 4.73 -1.39 20.71
N THR A 101 3.88 -2.12 19.99
CA THR A 101 3.99 -3.58 19.81
C THR A 101 4.10 -3.97 18.34
N MET A 102 4.69 -3.14 17.48
CA MET A 102 5.02 -3.60 16.13
C MET A 102 6.10 -4.68 16.22
N ASP A 103 5.69 -5.91 15.94
CA ASP A 103 6.61 -7.02 15.75
C ASP A 103 7.63 -6.62 14.66
N GLN A 104 8.92 -6.61 15.03
CA GLN A 104 10.03 -6.30 14.11
C GLN A 104 9.97 -7.11 12.81
N GLU A 105 9.36 -8.30 12.87
CA GLU A 105 9.09 -9.15 11.70
C GLU A 105 8.18 -8.48 10.66
N VAL A 106 7.16 -7.72 11.09
CA VAL A 106 6.26 -7.01 10.16
C VAL A 106 7.00 -5.86 9.48
N LEU A 107 7.83 -5.12 10.21
CA LEU A 107 8.64 -4.04 9.65
C LEU A 107 9.64 -4.56 8.61
N ASN A 108 10.23 -5.73 8.84
CA ASN A 108 11.14 -6.40 7.92
C ASN A 108 10.46 -6.85 6.61
N ASN A 109 9.14 -7.05 6.62
CA ASN A 109 8.37 -7.43 5.42
C ASN A 109 8.05 -6.22 4.51
N LEU A 110 8.24 -5.00 4.99
CA LEU A 110 7.94 -3.77 4.27
C LEU A 110 9.08 -3.40 3.32
N ASN A 111 8.71 -2.76 2.21
CA ASN A 111 9.67 -2.09 1.34
C ASN A 111 10.23 -0.85 2.05
N PRO A 112 11.51 -0.47 1.89
CA PRO A 112 12.04 0.81 2.37
C PRO A 112 11.14 2.03 2.10
N ASN A 113 10.54 2.12 0.91
CA ASN A 113 9.62 3.23 0.60
C ASN A 113 8.32 3.19 1.42
N GLU A 114 7.86 2.00 1.83
CA GLU A 114 6.69 1.83 2.70
C GLU A 114 7.04 2.16 4.16
N GLN A 115 8.27 1.88 4.58
CA GLN A 115 8.78 2.27 5.91
C GLN A 115 8.90 3.80 6.01
N ASP A 116 9.40 4.46 4.96
CA ASP A 116 9.43 5.92 4.88
C ASP A 116 8.02 6.51 4.95
N TYR A 117 7.07 5.97 4.17
CA TYR A 117 5.67 6.39 4.22
C TYR A 117 5.07 6.24 5.62
N LEU A 118 5.32 5.10 6.29
CA LEU A 118 4.80 4.86 7.63
C LEU A 118 5.38 5.84 8.65
N ARG A 119 6.69 6.12 8.59
CA ARG A 119 7.34 7.09 9.46
C ARG A 119 6.73 8.48 9.28
N ASP A 120 6.63 8.95 8.04
CA ASP A 120 6.11 10.28 7.72
C ASP A 120 4.61 10.40 8.10
N TYR A 121 3.84 9.32 7.94
CA TYR A 121 2.44 9.27 8.37
C TYR A 121 2.28 9.29 9.89
N SER A 122 3.14 8.56 10.61
CA SER A 122 3.17 8.56 12.08
C SER A 122 3.54 9.93 12.64
N GLU A 123 4.51 10.63 12.03
CA GLU A 123 4.88 12.01 12.39
C GLU A 123 3.68 12.95 12.21
N LEU A 124 3.01 12.89 11.05
CA LEU A 124 1.79 13.66 10.79
C LEU A 124 0.68 13.37 11.82
N LEU A 125 0.54 12.11 12.22
CA LEU A 125 -0.47 11.67 13.19
C LEU A 125 -0.13 12.15 14.61
N VAL A 126 1.15 12.20 14.99
CA VAL A 126 1.61 12.80 16.25
C VAL A 126 1.33 14.30 16.27
N ASP A 127 1.65 15.02 15.19
CA ASP A 127 1.35 16.46 15.07
C ASP A 127 -0.16 16.72 15.20
N TYR A 128 -0.99 15.91 14.54
CA TYR A 128 -2.44 16.02 14.61
C TYR A 128 -2.98 15.71 16.02
N LYS A 129 -2.44 14.69 16.70
CA LYS A 129 -2.78 14.39 18.10
C LYS A 129 -2.36 15.52 19.05
N GLY A 130 -1.23 16.16 18.79
CA GLY A 130 -0.69 17.24 19.62
C GLY A 130 -1.61 18.46 19.74
N GLU A 131 -2.52 18.67 18.77
CA GLU A 131 -3.55 19.70 18.86
C GLU A 131 -4.62 19.40 19.94
N TRP A 132 -4.82 18.13 20.29
CA TRP A 132 -5.88 17.64 21.17
C TRP A 132 -5.30 16.98 22.43
N VAL A 133 -4.90 17.79 23.41
CA VAL A 133 -4.27 17.29 24.65
C VAL A 133 -5.26 16.56 25.58
N ASP A 134 -6.54 16.94 25.54
CA ASP A 134 -7.58 16.39 26.42
C ASP A 134 -8.28 15.15 25.83
N VAL A 135 -7.96 14.75 24.59
CA VAL A 135 -8.66 13.68 23.87
C VAL A 135 -7.63 12.73 23.26
N ASP A 136 -7.59 11.51 23.77
CA ASP A 136 -6.83 10.44 23.14
C ASP A 136 -7.57 9.92 21.90
N LEU A 137 -7.07 10.29 20.72
CA LEU A 137 -7.61 9.86 19.42
C LEU A 137 -7.29 8.40 19.07
N THR A 138 -6.38 7.76 19.82
CA THR A 138 -5.99 6.35 19.67
C THR A 138 -6.53 5.46 20.77
N GLY A 139 -7.29 6.03 21.69
CA GLY A 139 -7.95 5.29 22.75
C GLY A 139 -8.97 4.29 22.22
N SER A 140 -9.42 3.40 23.11
CA SER A 140 -10.42 2.40 22.78
C SER A 140 -11.70 3.04 22.22
N LEU A 141 -12.18 2.51 21.09
CA LEU A 141 -13.48 2.85 20.52
C LEU A 141 -14.64 2.20 21.30
N GLU A 142 -14.35 1.25 22.20
CA GLU A 142 -15.35 0.62 23.04
C GLU A 142 -15.66 1.51 24.25
N PRO A 143 -16.94 1.88 24.47
CA PRO A 143 -17.30 2.74 25.57
C PRO A 143 -17.05 2.03 26.93
N PRO A 144 -16.52 2.76 27.93
CA PRO A 144 -16.28 2.20 29.25
C PRO A 144 -17.60 1.82 29.92
N ARG A 145 -17.64 0.65 30.55
CA ARG A 145 -18.83 0.14 31.27
C ARG A 145 -18.81 0.52 32.74
N ASP A 146 -17.64 0.40 33.36
CA ASP A 146 -17.42 0.64 34.79
C ASP A 146 -16.17 1.51 34.99
N LEU A 147 -16.12 2.26 36.08
CA LEU A 147 -15.00 3.14 36.42
C LEU A 147 -13.75 2.36 36.84
N PHE A 148 -13.92 1.16 37.40
CA PHE A 148 -12.85 0.30 37.87
C PHE A 148 -12.90 -1.05 37.16
N ILE A 149 -11.73 -1.56 36.79
CA ILE A 149 -11.57 -2.87 36.14
C ILE A 149 -10.53 -3.70 36.88
N ASP A 150 -10.77 -4.99 37.01
CA ASP A 150 -9.78 -5.95 37.51
C ASP A 150 -8.98 -6.50 36.33
N VAL A 151 -7.68 -6.19 36.26
CA VAL A 151 -6.79 -6.66 35.19
C VAL A 151 -5.98 -7.86 35.68
N ARG A 152 -5.95 -8.93 34.87
CA ARG A 152 -5.08 -10.08 35.11
C ARG A 152 -3.85 -10.00 34.21
N VAL A 153 -2.66 -9.99 34.82
CA VAL A 153 -1.39 -10.01 34.09
C VAL A 153 -1.21 -11.37 33.38
N LEU A 154 -1.00 -11.33 32.06
CA LEU A 154 -0.79 -12.54 31.23
C LEU A 154 0.69 -12.90 31.08
N LYS A 155 1.58 -11.90 31.11
CA LYS A 155 3.04 -12.04 31.01
C LYS A 155 3.70 -11.01 31.92
N ASP A 156 4.85 -11.35 32.47
CA ASP A 156 5.63 -10.43 33.29
C ASP A 156 6.06 -9.22 32.43
N ALA A 157 5.68 -8.03 32.88
CA ALA A 157 5.96 -6.76 32.21
C ALA A 157 6.82 -5.84 33.08
N GLY A 158 7.32 -6.32 34.23
CA GLY A 158 8.05 -5.51 35.19
C GLY A 158 7.15 -4.51 35.92
N GLU A 159 7.72 -3.35 36.29
CA GLU A 159 7.01 -2.28 37.00
C GLU A 159 6.42 -1.30 35.98
N ILE A 160 5.08 -1.24 35.91
CA ILE A 160 4.34 -0.32 35.04
C ILE A 160 3.98 0.90 35.87
N GLN A 161 4.48 2.08 35.48
CA GLN A 161 4.05 3.33 36.07
C GLN A 161 2.76 3.80 35.40
N THR A 162 1.74 4.06 36.22
CA THR A 162 0.53 4.74 35.75
C THR A 162 0.65 6.23 36.01
N GLU A 163 -0.08 7.04 35.24
CA GLU A 163 -0.14 8.50 35.42
C GLU A 163 -0.58 8.94 36.83
N TYR A 164 -1.22 8.06 37.61
CA TYR A 164 -1.69 8.33 38.97
C TYR A 164 -0.87 7.64 40.07
N GLY A 165 0.25 6.98 39.73
CA GLY A 165 1.12 6.26 40.68
C GLY A 165 0.88 4.76 40.65
#